data_AF-A0AAE9YXM4-F1
#
_entry.id   AF-A0AAE9YXM4-F1
#
_cell.length_a   1.000
_cell.length_b   1.000
_cell.length_c   1.000
_cell.angle_alpha   90.00
_cell.angle_beta   90.00
_cell.angle_gamma   90.00
#
_symmetry.space_group_name_H-M   'P 1'
#
loop_
_entity.id
_entity.type
_entity.pdbx_description
1 polymer ?
#
loop_
_entity_poly.entity_id
_entity_poly.type
_entity_poly.pdbx_seq_one_letter_code
_entity_poly.pdbx_strand_id
1 'polypeptide(L)'
;MSRTVERAAARAELSRAELCRVELRAAKIPGPPGLIADHYWFVIVKGAEAGHRQRWEVWQQKNAGGQSWQHLHKNLKAWHSGVGNGPSRVEYCWRGAQAARLIRGLETSPQNYPYLARYRYWPGPNSNTYVQWVLDQAGINMTPGPSAIGKDYLGLLGVKKLKPGLLLSTPVVALAFSREKYLVVQLLTLPFGVFFKPLRFIYPGFRLGNKRTDKE
;
A
#
# COMPACT_ATOMS: atom_id res chain seq x y z
N MET A 1 -24.80 -10.54 20.62
CA MET A 1 -24.48 -10.70 19.18
C MET A 1 -23.84 -12.07 18.98
N SER A 2 -24.39 -12.92 18.11
CA SER A 2 -24.16 -14.37 18.11
C SER A 2 -22.92 -14.80 17.30
N ARG A 3 -22.19 -15.81 17.79
CA ARG A 3 -21.05 -16.52 17.13
C ARG A 3 -21.35 -16.90 15.67
N THR A 4 -22.62 -17.04 15.30
CA THR A 4 -23.08 -17.37 13.94
C THR A 4 -22.84 -16.22 12.94
N VAL A 5 -23.04 -14.97 13.36
CA VAL A 5 -22.79 -13.78 12.52
C VAL A 5 -21.28 -13.60 12.29
N GLU A 6 -20.49 -13.84 13.34
CA GLU A 6 -19.03 -13.77 13.31
C GLU A 6 -18.43 -14.87 12.40
N ARG A 7 -18.96 -16.10 12.46
CA ARG A 7 -18.59 -17.20 11.55
C ARG A 7 -19.00 -16.96 10.10
N ALA A 8 -20.18 -16.39 9.86
CA ALA A 8 -20.63 -16.06 8.51
C ALA A 8 -19.78 -14.94 7.88
N ALA A 9 -19.44 -13.91 8.68
CA ALA A 9 -18.53 -12.85 8.26
C ALA A 9 -17.12 -13.39 7.95
N ALA A 10 -16.57 -14.24 8.83
CA ALA A 10 -15.27 -14.88 8.61
C ALA A 10 -15.26 -15.77 7.35
N ARG A 11 -16.34 -16.53 7.10
CA ARG A 11 -16.47 -17.40 5.92
C ARG A 11 -16.65 -16.60 4.62
N ALA A 12 -17.33 -15.45 4.67
CA ALA A 12 -17.44 -14.53 3.53
C ALA A 12 -16.14 -13.76 3.26
N GLU A 13 -15.37 -13.44 4.30
CA GLU A 13 -14.04 -12.84 4.19
C GLU A 13 -13.03 -13.86 3.63
N LEU A 14 -13.12 -15.13 4.06
CA LEU A 14 -12.38 -16.26 3.50
C LEU A 14 -12.73 -16.50 2.02
N SER A 15 -14.01 -16.53 1.64
CA SER A 15 -14.41 -16.74 0.23
C SER A 15 -14.02 -15.56 -0.68
N ARG A 16 -14.03 -14.33 -0.15
CA ARG A 16 -13.46 -13.16 -0.83
C ARG A 16 -11.94 -13.25 -0.96
N ALA A 17 -11.22 -13.81 0.01
CA ALA A 17 -9.79 -14.05 -0.09
C ALA A 17 -9.46 -15.18 -1.09
N GLU A 18 -10.29 -16.23 -1.20
CA GLU A 18 -10.08 -17.39 -2.09
C GLU A 18 -10.18 -17.06 -3.58
N LEU A 19 -11.02 -16.10 -3.95
CA LEU A 19 -11.07 -15.58 -5.32
C LEU A 19 -10.12 -14.39 -5.53
N CYS A 20 -9.49 -13.87 -4.47
CA CYS A 20 -8.48 -12.83 -4.58
C CYS A 20 -7.19 -13.38 -5.20
N ARG A 21 -6.49 -12.59 -6.03
CA ARG A 21 -5.19 -13.00 -6.60
C ARG A 21 -4.04 -12.17 -6.06
N VAL A 22 -4.28 -10.89 -5.76
CA VAL A 22 -3.31 -10.03 -5.07
C VAL A 22 -4.04 -9.15 -4.06
N GLU A 23 -3.59 -9.17 -2.83
CA GLU A 23 -4.05 -8.30 -1.75
C GLU A 23 -3.02 -7.20 -1.50
N LEU A 24 -3.48 -5.97 -1.30
CA LEU A 24 -2.71 -4.95 -0.60
C LEU A 24 -3.11 -5.02 0.86
N ARG A 25 -2.12 -5.23 1.72
CA ARG A 25 -2.31 -5.33 3.16
C ARG A 25 -1.59 -4.19 3.87
N ALA A 26 -2.09 -3.85 5.04
CA ALA A 26 -1.48 -2.87 5.92
C ALA A 26 -1.52 -3.33 7.37
N ALA A 27 -0.54 -2.86 8.16
CA ALA A 27 -0.55 -2.97 9.61
C ALA A 27 0.07 -1.73 10.24
N LYS A 28 -0.32 -1.47 11.48
CA LYS A 28 0.25 -0.39 12.27
C LYS A 28 1.71 -0.69 12.58
N ILE A 29 2.56 0.33 12.46
CA ILE A 29 3.95 0.22 12.91
C ILE A 29 4.02 0.35 14.44
N PRO A 30 5.04 -0.23 15.09
CA PRO A 30 5.26 -0.06 16.53
C PRO A 30 5.57 1.39 16.92
N GLY A 31 5.27 1.73 18.17
CA GLY A 31 5.59 3.02 18.78
C GLY A 31 4.70 4.19 18.33
N PRO A 32 5.04 5.42 18.77
CA PRO A 32 4.24 6.63 18.49
C PRO A 32 3.94 6.89 17.01
N PRO A 33 4.85 6.64 16.04
CA PRO A 33 4.55 6.79 14.62
C PRO A 33 3.33 5.99 14.13
N GLY A 34 3.01 4.85 14.78
CA GLY A 34 1.86 4.01 14.44
C GLY A 34 0.50 4.72 14.55
N LEU A 35 0.42 5.83 15.30
CA LEU A 35 -0.81 6.64 15.37
C LEU A 35 -1.26 7.15 14.00
N ILE A 36 -0.30 7.53 13.16
CA ILE A 36 -0.55 8.13 11.84
C ILE A 36 -0.04 7.29 10.67
N ALA A 37 0.91 6.38 10.90
CA ALA A 37 1.56 5.61 9.84
C ALA A 37 1.16 4.13 9.86
N ASP A 38 1.08 3.54 8.67
CA ASP A 38 0.98 2.10 8.47
C ASP A 38 2.11 1.63 7.54
N HIS A 39 2.51 0.38 7.72
CA HIS A 39 3.37 -0.35 6.79
C HIS A 39 2.50 -1.11 5.81
N TYR A 40 2.68 -0.90 4.51
CA TYR A 40 1.95 -1.59 3.46
C TYR A 40 2.82 -2.64 2.75
N TRP A 41 2.18 -3.72 2.28
CA TRP A 41 2.81 -4.78 1.50
C TRP A 41 1.80 -5.51 0.61
N PHE A 42 2.31 -6.30 -0.34
CA PHE A 42 1.46 -7.15 -1.19
C PHE A 42 1.48 -8.61 -0.75
N VAL A 43 0.35 -9.29 -0.94
CA VAL A 43 0.25 -10.75 -0.84
C VAL A 43 -0.33 -11.29 -2.13
N ILE A 44 0.41 -12.13 -2.84
CA ILE A 44 -0.12 -12.93 -3.96
C ILE A 44 -0.79 -14.16 -3.35
N VAL A 45 -2.02 -14.46 -3.77
CA VAL A 45 -2.78 -15.63 -3.34
C VAL A 45 -2.95 -16.56 -4.54
N LYS A 46 -2.26 -17.72 -4.54
CA LYS A 46 -2.33 -18.71 -5.62
C LYS A 46 -3.23 -19.90 -5.21
N GLY A 47 -4.54 -19.81 -5.44
CA GLY A 47 -5.49 -20.88 -5.03
C GLY A 47 -5.85 -20.84 -3.54
N ALA A 48 -6.51 -21.89 -3.04
CA ALA A 48 -7.14 -21.87 -1.72
C ALA A 48 -6.19 -22.20 -0.55
N GLU A 49 -5.06 -22.87 -0.80
CA GLU A 49 -4.16 -23.34 0.25
C GLU A 49 -3.25 -22.25 0.82
N ALA A 50 -3.02 -22.27 2.13
CA ALA A 50 -2.20 -21.28 2.83
C ALA A 50 -0.72 -21.27 2.38
N GLY A 51 -0.19 -22.41 1.93
CA GLY A 51 1.17 -22.54 1.39
C GLY A 51 1.39 -21.81 0.07
N HIS A 52 0.32 -21.35 -0.57
CA HIS A 52 0.37 -20.68 -1.86
C HIS A 52 0.29 -19.14 -1.76
N ARG A 53 0.54 -18.59 -0.57
CA ARG A 53 0.58 -17.13 -0.35
C ARG A 53 2.00 -16.61 -0.37
N GLN A 54 2.24 -15.58 -1.17
CA GLN A 54 3.55 -14.95 -1.28
C GLN A 54 3.47 -13.49 -0.85
N ARG A 55 4.11 -13.16 0.27
CA ARG A 55 4.23 -11.79 0.78
C ARG A 55 5.43 -11.11 0.14
N TRP A 56 5.23 -9.91 -0.38
CA TRP A 56 6.26 -9.08 -0.98
C TRP A 56 6.28 -7.71 -0.31
N GLU A 57 7.43 -7.31 0.22
CA GLU A 57 7.58 -6.05 0.95
C GLU A 57 9.00 -5.52 0.90
N VAL A 58 9.13 -4.23 1.23
CA VAL A 58 10.43 -3.64 1.56
C VAL A 58 10.55 -3.50 3.08
N TRP A 59 11.69 -3.86 3.65
CA TRP A 59 11.95 -3.88 5.09
C TRP A 59 13.18 -3.04 5.46
N GLN A 60 13.19 -2.47 6.66
CA GLN A 60 14.25 -1.55 7.12
C GLN A 60 15.64 -2.19 7.18
N GLN A 61 15.71 -3.49 7.44
CA GLN A 61 16.95 -4.24 7.55
C GLN A 61 17.18 -5.00 6.25
N LYS A 62 18.39 -4.92 5.71
CA LYS A 62 18.77 -5.67 4.51
C LYS A 62 18.88 -7.14 4.85
N ASN A 63 18.42 -8.01 3.94
CA ASN A 63 18.61 -9.46 4.00
C ASN A 63 18.16 -10.06 5.35
N ALA A 64 17.02 -9.62 5.86
CA ALA A 64 16.54 -9.97 7.20
C ALA A 64 15.91 -11.38 7.30
N GLY A 65 15.85 -12.13 6.19
CA GLY A 65 15.29 -13.48 6.12
C GLY A 65 14.34 -13.65 4.93
N GLY A 66 13.78 -14.85 4.77
CA GLY A 66 13.06 -15.21 3.55
C GLY A 66 13.96 -15.09 2.32
N GLN A 67 13.36 -14.93 1.13
CA GLN A 67 14.12 -14.61 -0.07
C GLN A 67 14.30 -13.09 -0.15
N SER A 68 15.54 -12.62 -0.23
CA SER A 68 15.87 -11.20 -0.10
C SER A 68 16.71 -10.68 -1.26
N TRP A 69 16.50 -9.41 -1.58
CA TRP A 69 17.32 -8.60 -2.48
C TRP A 69 17.55 -7.26 -1.79
N GLN A 70 18.54 -7.21 -0.90
CA GLN A 70 18.81 -6.06 -0.04
C GLN A 70 17.58 -5.74 0.85
N HIS A 71 16.92 -4.58 0.68
CA HIS A 71 15.73 -4.23 1.46
C HIS A 71 14.43 -4.84 0.92
N LEU A 72 14.39 -5.37 -0.30
CA LEU A 72 13.22 -6.07 -0.84
C LEU A 72 13.22 -7.51 -0.37
N HIS A 73 12.07 -7.98 0.11
CA HIS A 73 11.91 -9.32 0.64
C HIS A 73 10.66 -9.99 0.09
N LYS A 74 10.77 -11.30 -0.11
CA LYS A 74 9.67 -12.22 -0.34
C LYS A 74 9.61 -13.20 0.82
N ASN A 75 8.43 -13.29 1.43
CA ASN A 75 8.12 -14.17 2.57
C ASN A 75 9.05 -13.96 3.80
N LEU A 76 9.46 -12.71 4.08
CA LEU A 76 10.18 -12.36 5.31
C LEU A 76 9.38 -12.71 6.57
N LYS A 77 8.06 -12.43 6.53
CA LYS A 77 7.11 -12.81 7.57
C LYS A 77 5.96 -13.60 6.95
N ALA A 78 5.15 -14.25 7.78
CA ALA A 78 3.92 -14.88 7.30
C ALA A 78 2.99 -13.82 6.67
N TRP A 79 2.20 -14.25 5.69
CA TRP A 79 1.37 -13.37 4.86
C TRP A 79 0.34 -12.55 5.68
N HIS A 80 -0.15 -13.09 6.79
CA HIS A 80 -1.12 -12.45 7.68
C HIS A 80 -0.48 -11.70 8.85
N SER A 81 0.79 -11.92 9.15
CA SER A 81 1.44 -11.28 10.30
C SER A 81 1.52 -9.77 10.10
N GLY A 82 1.19 -9.01 11.14
CA GLY A 82 1.50 -7.58 11.21
C GLY A 82 3.01 -7.33 11.30
N VAL A 83 3.37 -6.09 11.65
CA VAL A 83 4.76 -5.63 11.73
C VAL A 83 5.20 -5.28 13.17
N GLY A 84 4.47 -5.80 14.15
CA GLY A 84 4.77 -5.67 15.59
C GLY A 84 3.69 -4.95 16.39
N ASN A 85 2.73 -4.27 15.76
CA ASN A 85 1.64 -3.57 16.45
C ASN A 85 0.27 -3.99 15.89
N GLY A 86 -0.24 -5.13 16.35
CA GLY A 86 -1.58 -5.63 15.99
C GLY A 86 -1.66 -6.41 14.66
N PRO A 87 -2.88 -6.84 14.30
CA PRO A 87 -3.13 -7.67 13.12
C PRO A 87 -2.95 -6.88 11.82
N SER A 88 -2.63 -7.58 10.74
CA SER A 88 -2.74 -7.01 9.41
C SER A 88 -4.18 -6.98 8.92
N ARG A 89 -4.50 -6.04 8.02
CA ARG A 89 -5.81 -5.92 7.37
C ARG A 89 -5.66 -5.86 5.86
N VAL A 90 -6.66 -6.36 5.14
CA VAL A 90 -6.76 -6.18 3.68
C VAL A 90 -7.31 -4.79 3.41
N GLU A 91 -6.55 -4.00 2.67
CA GLU A 91 -6.94 -2.66 2.21
C GLU A 91 -7.60 -2.74 0.84
N TYR A 92 -7.06 -3.58 -0.04
CA TYR A 92 -7.60 -3.80 -1.36
C TYR A 92 -7.33 -5.23 -1.84
N CYS A 93 -8.19 -5.74 -2.70
CA CYS A 93 -8.03 -7.03 -3.37
C CYS A 93 -8.24 -6.87 -4.88
N TRP A 94 -7.25 -7.28 -5.67
CA TRP A 94 -7.34 -7.32 -7.14
C TRP A 94 -7.49 -8.74 -7.67
N ARG A 95 -8.13 -8.82 -8.85
CA ARG A 95 -8.44 -10.04 -9.60
C ARG A 95 -8.11 -9.86 -11.07
N GLY A 96 -8.16 -10.97 -11.82
CA GLY A 96 -8.05 -11.00 -13.28
C GLY A 96 -6.82 -10.25 -13.81
N ALA A 97 -7.03 -9.42 -14.83
CA ALA A 97 -5.97 -8.70 -15.52
C ALA A 97 -5.19 -7.72 -14.62
N GLN A 98 -5.86 -7.04 -13.69
CA GLN A 98 -5.18 -6.14 -12.74
C GLN A 98 -4.23 -6.91 -11.82
N ALA A 99 -4.68 -8.04 -11.29
CA ALA A 99 -3.84 -8.92 -10.48
C ALA A 99 -2.66 -9.48 -11.27
N ALA A 100 -2.87 -9.89 -12.52
CA ALA A 100 -1.79 -10.40 -13.38
C ALA A 100 -0.69 -9.34 -13.61
N ARG A 101 -1.06 -8.07 -13.80
CA ARG A 101 -0.08 -6.98 -13.92
C ARG A 101 0.66 -6.72 -12.61
N LEU A 102 -0.03 -6.77 -11.47
CA LEU A 102 0.62 -6.66 -10.16
C LEU A 102 1.62 -7.78 -9.91
N ILE A 103 1.23 -9.04 -10.19
CA ILE A 103 2.12 -10.19 -10.04
C ILE A 103 3.38 -10.00 -10.87
N ARG A 104 3.26 -9.57 -12.13
CA ARG A 104 4.42 -9.25 -12.99
C ARG A 104 5.31 -8.17 -12.39
N GLY A 105 4.71 -7.08 -11.88
CA GLY A 105 5.46 -6.01 -11.22
C GLY A 105 6.22 -6.49 -9.97
N LEU A 106 5.59 -7.35 -9.16
CA LEU A 106 6.21 -7.96 -7.98
C LEU A 106 7.35 -8.91 -8.35
N GLU A 107 7.11 -9.85 -9.27
CA GLU A 107 8.09 -10.87 -9.65
C GLU A 107 9.30 -10.28 -10.39
N THR A 108 9.16 -9.12 -11.05
CA THR A 108 10.27 -8.39 -11.70
C THR A 108 10.90 -7.29 -10.83
N SER A 109 10.35 -7.04 -9.64
CA SER A 109 10.88 -6.02 -8.72
C SER A 109 12.31 -6.27 -8.26
N PRO A 110 12.83 -7.50 -8.11
CA PRO A 110 14.23 -7.72 -7.76
C PRO A 110 15.24 -7.14 -8.74
N GLN A 111 14.86 -6.96 -10.01
CA GLN A 111 15.71 -6.41 -11.06
C GLN A 111 15.41 -4.93 -11.29
N ASN A 112 14.15 -4.51 -11.15
CA ASN A 112 13.69 -3.20 -11.62
C ASN A 112 13.44 -2.17 -10.52
N TYR A 113 13.33 -2.58 -9.25
CA TYR A 113 13.04 -1.64 -8.17
C TYR A 113 14.28 -0.75 -7.89
N PRO A 114 14.19 0.59 -8.04
CA PRO A 114 15.37 1.46 -8.00
C PRO A 114 15.98 1.63 -6.61
N TYR A 115 15.28 1.21 -5.54
CA TYR A 115 15.70 1.46 -4.16
C TYR A 115 16.01 0.19 -3.37
N LEU A 116 16.45 -0.89 -4.04
CA LEU A 116 16.83 -2.14 -3.35
C LEU A 116 17.84 -1.90 -2.22
N ALA A 117 18.88 -1.08 -2.46
CA ALA A 117 19.96 -0.86 -1.50
C ALA A 117 19.74 0.34 -0.54
N ARG A 118 18.62 1.05 -0.63
CA ARG A 118 18.35 2.26 0.17
C ARG A 118 16.99 2.17 0.86
N TYR A 119 16.98 2.41 2.17
CA TYR A 119 15.76 2.54 2.96
C TYR A 119 15.87 3.77 3.87
N ARG A 120 14.79 4.55 3.96
CA ARG A 120 14.63 5.62 4.96
C ARG A 120 13.20 5.58 5.48
N TYR A 121 13.03 5.46 6.79
CA TYR A 121 11.70 5.52 7.43
C TYR A 121 10.89 6.74 6.96
N TRP A 122 11.56 7.88 6.86
CA TRP A 122 11.00 9.13 6.39
C TRP A 122 12.06 9.95 5.63
N PRO A 123 11.67 10.68 4.57
CA PRO A 123 10.36 10.67 3.89
C PRO A 123 10.22 9.54 2.85
N GLY A 124 11.22 8.66 2.76
CA GLY A 124 11.35 7.60 1.77
C GLY A 124 12.76 7.57 1.18
N PRO A 125 13.09 6.56 0.35
CA PRO A 125 12.21 5.45 -0.05
C PRO A 125 11.99 4.44 1.09
N ASN A 126 10.77 3.91 1.23
CA ASN A 126 10.38 2.91 2.24
C ASN A 126 9.37 1.89 1.67
N SER A 127 8.72 1.11 2.53
CA SER A 127 7.70 0.12 2.13
C SER A 127 6.52 0.73 1.37
N ASN A 128 6.08 1.93 1.74
CA ASN A 128 4.98 2.62 1.08
C ASN A 128 5.41 3.19 -0.28
N THR A 129 6.67 3.63 -0.40
CA THR A 129 7.27 3.98 -1.71
C THR A 129 7.27 2.77 -2.65
N TYR A 130 7.68 1.60 -2.16
CA TYR A 130 7.66 0.35 -2.94
C TYR A 130 6.25 0.00 -3.39
N VAL A 131 5.27 0.07 -2.49
CA VAL A 131 3.88 -0.22 -2.82
C VAL A 131 3.35 0.69 -3.93
N GLN A 132 3.56 2.00 -3.82
CA GLN A 132 3.14 2.93 -4.86
C GLN A 132 3.87 2.67 -6.18
N TRP A 133 5.17 2.36 -6.14
CA TRP A 133 5.95 2.01 -7.34
C TRP A 133 5.37 0.78 -8.04
N VAL A 134 5.02 -0.29 -7.33
CA VAL A 134 4.41 -1.49 -7.94
C VAL A 134 3.05 -1.18 -8.56
N LEU A 135 2.21 -0.37 -7.89
CA LEU A 135 0.92 0.07 -8.45
C LEU A 135 1.12 0.83 -9.77
N ASP A 136 2.13 1.69 -9.82
CA ASP A 136 2.47 2.48 -11.00
C ASP A 136 2.96 1.59 -12.14
N GLN A 137 3.86 0.65 -11.87
CA GLN A 137 4.34 -0.33 -12.85
C GLN A 137 3.19 -1.21 -13.39
N ALA A 138 2.21 -1.52 -12.55
CA ALA A 138 1.03 -2.28 -12.95
C ALA A 138 -0.05 -1.44 -13.65
N GLY A 139 0.16 -0.12 -13.80
CA GLY A 139 -0.81 0.80 -14.40
C GLY A 139 -2.12 0.92 -13.61
N ILE A 140 -2.06 0.71 -12.29
CA ILE A 140 -3.23 0.82 -11.40
C ILE A 140 -3.33 2.25 -10.88
N ASN A 141 -4.40 2.94 -11.26
CA ASN A 141 -4.67 4.33 -10.84
C ASN A 141 -5.24 4.38 -9.42
N MET A 142 -4.46 3.91 -8.45
CA MET A 142 -4.77 3.93 -7.03
C MET A 142 -3.56 4.46 -6.26
N THR A 143 -3.85 5.23 -5.22
CA THR A 143 -2.87 5.69 -4.24
C THR A 143 -3.32 5.22 -2.86
N PRO A 144 -2.46 4.54 -2.08
CA PRO A 144 -2.77 4.18 -0.69
C PRO A 144 -3.18 5.40 0.13
N GLY A 145 -3.91 5.16 1.22
CA GLY A 145 -4.44 6.23 2.07
C GLY A 145 -3.36 7.12 2.71
N PRO A 146 -3.76 8.21 3.39
CA PRO A 146 -2.86 9.13 4.07
C PRO A 146 -1.88 8.51 5.07
N SER A 147 -2.19 7.33 5.62
CA SER A 147 -1.30 6.63 6.56
C SER A 147 -0.10 5.95 5.89
N ALA A 148 -0.10 5.80 4.57
CA ALA A 148 1.04 5.29 3.81
C ALA A 148 2.12 6.37 3.61
N ILE A 149 2.70 6.83 4.72
CA ILE A 149 3.76 7.85 4.72
C ILE A 149 4.95 7.38 3.85
N GLY A 150 5.34 8.21 2.87
CA GLY A 150 6.39 7.91 1.90
C GLY A 150 5.90 7.35 0.55
N LYS A 151 4.60 7.13 0.37
CA LYS A 151 4.01 6.70 -0.91
C LYS A 151 4.26 7.68 -2.07
N ASP A 152 4.41 8.97 -1.78
CA ASP A 152 4.59 10.02 -2.78
C ASP A 152 6.07 10.37 -3.02
N TYR A 153 7.01 9.60 -2.47
CA TYR A 153 8.44 9.83 -2.66
C TYR A 153 8.84 9.58 -4.12
N LEU A 154 9.36 10.61 -4.79
CA LEU A 154 9.85 10.56 -6.18
C LEU A 154 11.33 10.94 -6.32
N GLY A 155 12.09 11.00 -5.22
CA GLY A 155 13.46 11.49 -5.19
C GLY A 155 13.58 12.92 -4.64
N LEU A 156 14.64 13.65 -5.00
CA LEU A 156 14.87 15.03 -4.55
C LEU A 156 13.85 16.01 -5.16
N LEU A 157 13.52 15.81 -6.42
CA LEU A 157 12.44 16.49 -7.13
C LEU A 157 11.88 15.52 -8.16
N GLY A 158 10.57 15.35 -8.18
CA GLY A 158 9.92 14.44 -9.11
C GLY A 158 8.53 14.92 -9.50
N VAL A 159 8.13 14.50 -10.69
CA VAL A 159 6.83 14.82 -11.29
C VAL A 159 6.18 13.52 -11.75
N LYS A 160 4.92 13.30 -11.37
CA LYS A 160 4.13 12.14 -11.77
C LYS A 160 2.78 12.59 -12.29
N LYS A 161 2.40 12.13 -13.48
CA LYS A 161 1.05 12.35 -14.02
C LYS A 161 0.03 11.52 -13.25
N LEU A 162 -1.05 12.16 -12.81
CA LEU A 162 -2.26 11.52 -12.29
C LEU A 162 -3.33 11.54 -13.39
N LYS A 163 -4.32 10.64 -13.36
CA LYS A 163 -5.40 10.63 -14.37
C LYS A 163 -6.75 11.07 -13.77
N PRO A 164 -7.23 12.31 -14.04
CA PRO A 164 -6.50 13.48 -14.55
C PRO A 164 -5.87 14.31 -13.41
N GLY A 165 -4.60 14.70 -13.55
CA GLY A 165 -3.88 15.50 -12.56
C GLY A 165 -2.36 15.39 -12.60
N LEU A 166 -1.71 15.95 -11.58
CA LEU A 166 -0.26 15.95 -11.40
C LEU A 166 0.11 15.81 -9.92
N LEU A 167 1.17 15.07 -9.65
CA LEU A 167 1.89 15.06 -8.38
C LEU A 167 3.28 15.67 -8.62
N LEU A 168 3.57 16.76 -7.92
CA LEU A 168 4.91 17.32 -7.76
C LEU A 168 5.40 16.94 -6.38
N SER A 169 6.60 16.37 -6.26
CA SER A 169 7.08 15.86 -4.98
C SER A 169 8.56 16.17 -4.77
N THR A 170 8.88 16.62 -3.57
CA THR A 170 10.21 16.69 -2.97
C THR A 170 10.19 15.86 -1.68
N PRO A 171 11.33 15.61 -1.02
CA PRO A 171 11.35 14.87 0.23
C PRO A 171 10.46 15.48 1.34
N VAL A 172 10.26 16.79 1.35
CA VAL A 172 9.56 17.49 2.46
C VAL A 172 8.27 18.16 2.06
N VAL A 173 8.08 18.47 0.77
CA VAL A 173 6.87 19.11 0.24
C VAL A 173 6.37 18.34 -0.97
N ALA A 174 5.07 18.07 -1.03
CA ALA A 174 4.43 17.56 -2.25
C ALA A 174 3.11 18.27 -2.54
N LEU A 175 2.79 18.44 -3.82
CA LEU A 175 1.53 18.97 -4.31
C LEU A 175 0.89 17.91 -5.20
N ALA A 176 -0.25 17.37 -4.78
CA ALA A 176 -1.08 16.49 -5.57
C ALA A 176 -2.36 17.21 -5.97
N PHE A 177 -2.56 17.39 -7.27
CA PHE A 177 -3.75 18.01 -7.83
C PHE A 177 -4.43 17.05 -8.79
N SER A 178 -5.74 16.86 -8.61
CA SER A 178 -6.60 16.20 -9.58
C SER A 178 -7.77 17.10 -9.91
N ARG A 179 -7.91 17.46 -11.19
CA ARG A 179 -8.74 18.56 -11.71
C ARG A 179 -10.15 18.62 -11.13
N GLU A 180 -10.74 17.47 -10.81
CA GLU A 180 -12.13 17.39 -10.33
C GLU A 180 -12.29 16.61 -9.02
N LYS A 181 -11.20 16.06 -8.48
CA LYS A 181 -11.27 15.17 -7.32
C LYS A 181 -10.76 15.85 -6.06
N TYR A 182 -9.53 16.36 -6.10
CA TYR A 182 -8.89 16.89 -4.90
C TYR A 182 -7.70 17.80 -5.19
N LEU A 183 -7.35 18.59 -4.17
CA LEU A 183 -6.07 19.27 -4.04
C LEU A 183 -5.47 18.91 -2.68
N VAL A 184 -4.23 18.43 -2.66
CA VAL A 184 -3.50 18.07 -1.45
C VAL A 184 -2.11 18.67 -1.49
N VAL A 185 -1.77 19.42 -0.45
CA VAL A 185 -0.41 19.81 -0.12
C VAL A 185 0.08 18.94 1.02
N GLN A 186 1.24 18.34 0.86
CA GLN A 186 1.93 17.65 1.93
C GLN A 186 3.07 18.51 2.42
N LEU A 187 3.08 18.79 3.72
CA LEU A 187 4.20 19.43 4.40
C LEU A 187 4.74 18.41 5.40
N LEU A 188 6.02 18.09 5.28
CA LEU A 188 6.68 17.07 6.11
C LEU A 188 5.89 15.74 6.15
N THR A 189 5.36 15.31 5.00
CA THR A 189 4.46 14.13 4.81
C THR A 189 3.08 14.21 5.46
N LEU A 190 2.75 15.30 6.15
CA LEU A 190 1.41 15.54 6.68
C LEU A 190 0.53 16.09 5.56
N PRO A 191 -0.53 15.37 5.13
CA PRO A 191 -1.39 15.82 4.05
C PRO A 191 -2.44 16.79 4.55
N PHE A 192 -2.54 17.92 3.87
CA PHE A 192 -3.57 18.93 4.04
C PHE A 192 -4.24 19.16 2.71
N GLY A 193 -5.56 19.05 2.65
CA GLY A 193 -6.23 19.19 1.37
C GLY A 193 -7.74 19.13 1.44
N VAL A 194 -8.31 19.11 0.25
CA VAL A 194 -9.76 19.08 0.04
C VAL A 194 -10.10 18.10 -1.07
N PHE A 195 -11.06 17.24 -0.82
CA PHE A 195 -11.86 16.61 -1.88
C PHE A 195 -12.95 17.59 -2.30
N PHE A 196 -13.19 17.73 -3.60
CA PHE A 196 -14.18 18.69 -4.10
C PHE A 196 -15.61 18.13 -4.09
N LYS A 197 -15.79 16.81 -4.33
CA LYS A 197 -17.10 16.18 -4.51
C LYS A 197 -17.18 14.79 -3.84
N PRO A 198 -17.85 14.64 -2.68
CA PRO A 198 -18.35 15.72 -1.82
C PRO A 198 -17.19 16.52 -1.19
N LEU A 199 -17.48 17.76 -0.76
CA LEU A 199 -16.49 18.59 -0.08
C LEU A 199 -16.06 17.92 1.24
N ARG A 200 -14.79 17.53 1.34
CA ARG A 200 -14.22 16.91 2.54
C ARG A 200 -12.80 17.39 2.75
N PHE A 201 -12.43 17.67 3.99
CA PHE A 201 -11.06 18.03 4.34
C PHE A 201 -10.19 16.79 4.55
N ILE A 202 -8.96 16.87 4.07
CA ILE A 202 -7.89 15.90 4.30
C ILE A 202 -6.94 16.52 5.31
N TYR A 203 -6.66 15.76 6.37
CA TYR A 203 -5.76 16.14 7.44
C TYR A 203 -4.95 14.91 7.87
N PRO A 204 -3.87 15.07 8.65
CA PRO A 204 -3.10 13.94 9.16
C PRO A 204 -3.94 12.92 9.91
N GLY A 205 -3.84 11.65 9.53
CA GLY A 205 -4.66 10.58 10.10
C GLY A 205 -6.06 10.45 9.49
N PHE A 206 -6.45 11.31 8.55
CA PHE A 206 -7.67 11.14 7.77
C PHE A 206 -7.66 9.78 7.08
N ARG A 207 -8.73 9.00 7.29
CA ARG A 207 -8.93 7.73 6.59
C ARG A 207 -10.08 7.92 5.61
N LEU A 208 -9.84 7.62 4.33
CA LEU A 208 -10.94 7.37 3.42
C LEU A 208 -11.70 6.17 4.02
N GLY A 209 -12.87 6.42 4.60
CA GLY A 209 -13.76 5.35 4.99
C GLY A 209 -13.98 4.43 3.79
N ASN A 210 -14.00 3.12 4.03
CA ASN A 210 -14.28 2.10 3.02
C ASN A 210 -15.63 2.39 2.36
N LYS A 211 -15.65 3.21 1.31
CA LYS A 211 -16.60 2.98 0.23
C LYS A 211 -16.01 1.79 -0.49
N ARG A 212 -16.53 0.60 -0.16
CA ARG A 212 -16.46 -0.56 -1.05
C ARG A 212 -16.70 -0.01 -2.45
N THR A 213 -15.70 -0.10 -3.32
CA THR A 213 -15.92 0.00 -4.75
C THR A 213 -16.65 -1.28 -5.15
N ASP A 214 -17.90 -1.39 -4.72
CA ASP A 214 -18.90 -2.19 -5.41
C ASP A 214 -19.19 -1.37 -6.67
N LYS A 215 -18.41 -1.63 -7.72
CA LYS A 215 -18.78 -1.43 -9.13
C LYS A 215 -17.64 -1.91 -10.04
N GLU A 216 -17.95 -3.05 -10.64
CA GLU A 216 -17.45 -3.67 -11.88
C GLU A 216 -16.02 -4.23 -11.89
#